data_AF-A0AAP6GE20-F1
#
_entry.id   AF-A0AAP6GE20-F1
#
_cell.length_a   1.000
_cell.length_b   1.000
_cell.length_c   1.000
_cell.angle_alpha   90.00
_cell.angle_beta   90.00
_cell.angle_gamma   90.00
#
_symmetry.space_group_name_H-M   'P 1'
#
loop_
_entity.id
_entity.type
_entity.pdbx_description
1 polymer ?
#
loop_
_entity_poly.entity_id
_entity_poly.type
_entity_poly.pdbx_seq_one_letter_code
_entity_poly.pdbx_strand_id
1 'polypeptide(L)'
;MSSKSIVLDQDVVVTQLQGKVYLVAADGSQTLLSEGDVLPKDAVLLAPEGASFQGGETTFTLSPSNTPDAEESQLALQGQGDVPDDIAALQQAILAGTDPTQAFEASAAGGAPAAGNVGGVAGASGNGGFITIDRTGDATISTAGFDSANPDDTAPLAEAQDDEDELLDLAAPTITVSAPDNVNDSTPTLTGTTDAAPGSTVTLVVTDANGNQQTLITTVNPDGSFSVDVGTPLPDGGYDVTASVTDPAGNTGTSTDDGSVDTTAPSVTVTAPDNTSDSTPTITGTTNAAPGSTVTLVVTDVNGNQQTLTATVQPDGTYSSNVVTLLPDGGYEVTASVTDPAGNTGTAADDGSVDTTANITVSLDNVNGANVGNAPISGT
;
A
#
# COMPACT_ATOMS: atom_id res chain seq x y z
N MET A 1 -34.66 -20.54 11.86
CA MET A 1 -35.42 -21.71 11.35
C MET A 1 -34.79 -22.93 11.98
N SER A 2 -35.54 -23.74 12.73
CA SER A 2 -34.99 -24.92 13.42
C SER A 2 -35.07 -26.13 12.50
N SER A 3 -33.94 -26.80 12.24
CA SER A 3 -33.93 -28.06 11.48
C SER A 3 -34.36 -29.21 12.38
N LYS A 4 -35.23 -30.10 11.88
CA LYS A 4 -35.50 -31.41 12.50
C LYS A 4 -35.38 -32.49 11.44
N SER A 5 -34.56 -33.50 11.72
CA SER A 5 -34.61 -34.75 10.99
C SER A 5 -35.85 -35.52 11.44
N ILE A 6 -36.72 -35.87 10.49
CA ILE A 6 -37.85 -36.76 10.77
C ILE A 6 -37.45 -38.11 10.19
N VAL A 7 -37.30 -39.09 11.06
CA VAL A 7 -37.09 -40.48 10.63
C VAL A 7 -38.45 -41.03 10.25
N LEU A 8 -38.70 -41.12 8.94
CA LEU A 8 -39.87 -41.80 8.39
C LEU A 8 -39.47 -43.25 8.10
N ASP A 9 -40.24 -44.21 8.57
CA ASP A 9 -39.92 -45.64 8.39
C ASP A 9 -40.03 -46.11 6.92
N GLN A 10 -40.76 -45.34 6.10
CA GLN A 10 -41.03 -45.58 4.68
C GLN A 10 -41.28 -44.26 3.94
N ASP A 11 -41.34 -44.30 2.61
CA ASP A 11 -41.66 -43.12 1.80
C ASP A 11 -43.10 -42.65 2.05
N VAL A 12 -43.28 -41.35 2.23
CA VAL A 12 -44.58 -40.75 2.59
C VAL A 12 -44.95 -39.65 1.61
N VAL A 13 -46.15 -39.74 1.04
CA VAL A 13 -46.71 -38.66 0.19
C VAL A 13 -47.35 -37.60 1.07
N VAL A 14 -46.99 -36.33 0.85
CA VAL A 14 -47.60 -35.20 1.55
C VAL A 14 -49.03 -34.99 1.04
N THR A 15 -50.02 -35.26 1.89
CA THR A 15 -51.45 -35.14 1.53
C THR A 15 -52.06 -33.82 1.98
N GLN A 16 -51.46 -33.17 2.99
CA GLN A 16 -51.89 -31.86 3.44
C GLN A 16 -50.71 -31.10 4.06
N LEU A 17 -50.54 -29.82 3.73
CA LEU A 17 -49.44 -28.99 4.22
C LEU A 17 -49.94 -27.73 4.91
N GLN A 18 -49.46 -27.47 6.13
CA GLN A 18 -49.73 -26.24 6.87
C GLN A 18 -48.42 -25.55 7.26
N GLY A 19 -48.18 -24.36 6.70
CA GLY A 19 -46.93 -23.60 6.86
C GLY A 19 -45.93 -23.81 5.72
N LYS A 20 -44.78 -23.14 5.79
CA LYS A 20 -43.69 -23.28 4.79
C LYS A 20 -42.68 -24.32 5.29
N VAL A 21 -42.71 -25.52 4.71
CA VAL A 21 -41.76 -26.61 5.05
C VAL A 21 -40.79 -26.79 3.89
N TYR A 22 -39.51 -26.98 4.19
CA TYR A 22 -38.45 -27.19 3.21
C TYR A 22 -37.82 -28.57 3.39
N LEU A 23 -37.68 -29.33 2.32
CA LEU A 23 -36.88 -30.55 2.28
C LEU A 23 -35.41 -30.15 2.07
N VAL A 24 -34.54 -30.62 2.95
CA VAL A 24 -33.10 -30.38 2.88
C VAL A 24 -32.45 -31.61 2.24
N ALA A 25 -31.85 -31.41 1.07
CA ALA A 25 -31.06 -32.44 0.40
C ALA A 25 -29.68 -32.61 1.06
N ALA A 26 -29.00 -33.72 0.76
CA ALA A 26 -27.68 -34.02 1.33
C ALA A 26 -26.59 -32.99 0.96
N ASP A 27 -26.78 -32.26 -0.15
CA ASP A 27 -25.92 -31.15 -0.58
C ASP A 27 -26.25 -29.82 0.13
N GLY A 28 -27.20 -29.83 1.08
CA GLY A 28 -27.66 -28.66 1.83
C GLY A 28 -28.69 -27.80 1.09
N SER A 29 -29.05 -28.14 -0.15
CA SER A 29 -30.08 -27.43 -0.92
C SER A 29 -31.45 -27.59 -0.28
N GLN A 30 -32.24 -26.52 -0.29
CA GLN A 30 -33.56 -26.48 0.33
C GLN A 30 -34.64 -26.33 -0.73
N THR A 31 -35.53 -27.31 -0.79
CA THR A 31 -36.66 -27.31 -1.73
C THR A 31 -37.95 -27.11 -0.95
N LEU A 32 -38.78 -26.14 -1.34
CA LEU A 32 -40.07 -25.93 -0.67
C LEU A 32 -40.99 -27.12 -0.99
N LEU A 33 -41.52 -27.75 0.06
CA LEU A 33 -42.47 -28.84 -0.06
C LEU A 33 -43.83 -28.36 -0.51
N SER A 34 -44.47 -29.16 -1.36
CA SER A 34 -45.84 -28.99 -1.85
C SER A 34 -46.67 -30.25 -1.59
N GLU A 35 -48.00 -30.10 -1.57
CA GLU A 35 -48.89 -31.25 -1.52
C GLU A 35 -48.72 -32.12 -2.77
N GLY A 36 -48.56 -33.43 -2.58
CA GLY A 36 -48.24 -34.41 -3.62
C GLY A 36 -46.77 -34.81 -3.69
N ASP A 37 -45.87 -34.11 -3.00
CA ASP A 37 -44.45 -34.48 -2.95
C ASP A 37 -44.23 -35.76 -2.12
N VAL A 38 -43.28 -36.59 -2.56
CA VAL A 38 -42.88 -37.81 -1.85
C VAL A 38 -41.68 -37.50 -0.98
N LEU A 39 -41.84 -37.65 0.33
CA LEU A 39 -40.75 -37.59 1.29
C LEU A 39 -40.07 -38.95 1.39
N PRO A 40 -38.76 -39.04 1.08
CA PRO A 40 -38.02 -40.29 1.21
C PRO A 40 -37.85 -40.64 2.69
N LYS A 41 -37.59 -41.93 2.95
CA LYS A 41 -37.04 -42.39 4.23
C LYS A 41 -35.86 -41.51 4.67
N ASP A 42 -35.86 -41.12 5.94
CA ASP A 42 -34.86 -40.25 6.59
C ASP A 42 -34.82 -38.78 6.10
N ALA A 43 -35.89 -38.27 5.47
CA ALA A 43 -35.98 -36.88 5.03
C ALA A 43 -35.71 -35.86 6.16
N VAL A 44 -34.82 -34.91 5.89
CA VAL A 44 -34.53 -33.79 6.80
C VAL A 44 -35.39 -32.60 6.41
N LEU A 45 -36.20 -32.11 7.35
CA LEU A 45 -37.12 -30.99 7.11
C LEU A 45 -36.74 -29.75 7.91
N LEU A 46 -36.89 -28.59 7.28
CA LEU A 46 -36.75 -27.28 7.89
C LEU A 46 -38.10 -26.56 7.86
N ALA A 47 -38.59 -26.14 9.02
CA ALA A 47 -39.87 -25.44 9.09
C ALA A 47 -39.88 -24.36 10.19
N PRO A 48 -40.67 -23.29 10.03
CA PRO A 48 -40.96 -22.35 11.10
C PRO A 48 -41.88 -22.98 12.15
N GLU A 49 -41.92 -22.36 13.34
CA GLU A 49 -42.75 -22.82 14.46
C GLU A 49 -44.23 -22.97 14.07
N GLY A 50 -44.82 -24.12 14.41
CA GLY A 50 -46.23 -24.42 14.12
C GLY A 50 -46.51 -24.99 12.73
N ALA A 51 -45.48 -25.27 11.92
CA ALA A 51 -45.66 -25.98 10.67
C ALA A 51 -45.93 -27.48 10.88
N SER A 52 -46.79 -28.05 10.04
CA SER A 52 -47.14 -29.47 10.07
C SER A 52 -47.46 -29.99 8.67
N PHE A 53 -47.29 -31.28 8.46
CA PHE A 53 -47.78 -31.95 7.25
C PHE A 53 -48.49 -33.26 7.60
N GLN A 54 -49.40 -33.69 6.74
CA GLN A 54 -50.01 -35.01 6.79
C GLN A 54 -49.36 -35.95 5.77
N GLY A 55 -49.09 -37.15 6.23
CA GLY A 55 -48.56 -38.26 5.46
C GLY A 55 -49.45 -39.48 5.63
N GLY A 56 -50.30 -39.77 4.64
CA GLY A 56 -51.36 -40.77 4.79
C GLY A 56 -52.39 -40.35 5.86
N GLU A 57 -52.65 -41.22 6.84
CA GLU A 57 -53.55 -40.92 7.99
C GLU A 57 -52.83 -40.26 9.18
N THR A 58 -51.50 -40.06 9.10
CA THR A 58 -50.69 -39.58 10.24
C THR A 58 -50.37 -38.09 10.07
N THR A 59 -50.62 -37.30 11.11
CA THR A 59 -50.24 -35.87 11.15
C THR A 59 -48.92 -35.70 11.89
N PHE A 60 -47.94 -35.04 11.27
CA PHE A 60 -46.63 -34.75 11.86
C PHE A 60 -46.54 -33.25 12.22
N THR A 61 -46.51 -32.94 13.53
CA THR A 61 -46.35 -31.58 14.05
C THR A 61 -44.90 -31.31 14.41
N LEU A 62 -44.33 -30.22 13.90
CA LEU A 62 -42.94 -29.84 14.16
C LEU A 62 -42.89 -28.79 15.28
N SER A 63 -42.67 -29.25 16.52
CA SER A 63 -42.48 -28.40 17.70
C SER A 63 -41.09 -28.63 18.33
N PRO A 64 -40.48 -27.60 18.97
CA PRO A 64 -39.19 -27.73 19.63
C PRO A 64 -39.35 -28.53 20.93
N SER A 65 -38.50 -29.54 21.16
CA SER A 65 -38.48 -30.29 22.41
C SER A 65 -37.29 -29.85 23.28
N ASN A 66 -37.60 -29.24 24.42
CA ASN A 66 -36.77 -29.29 25.63
C ASN A 66 -36.74 -30.75 26.14
N THR A 67 -35.58 -31.28 26.48
CA THR A 67 -35.39 -32.42 27.41
C THR A 67 -35.61 -31.95 28.86
N PRO A 68 -35.87 -32.79 29.90
CA PRO A 68 -35.43 -34.20 30.08
C PRO A 68 -36.42 -35.19 30.78
N ASP A 69 -35.97 -36.46 30.82
CA ASP A 69 -36.21 -37.59 31.76
C ASP A 69 -37.62 -38.08 32.14
N ALA A 70 -37.82 -39.41 31.97
CA ALA A 70 -37.86 -40.41 33.07
C ALA A 70 -38.86 -41.57 32.83
N GLU A 71 -38.37 -42.79 33.10
CA GLU A 71 -39.11 -44.00 33.55
C GLU A 71 -39.78 -44.84 32.42
N GLU A 72 -39.60 -46.15 32.27
CA GLU A 72 -39.30 -47.24 33.22
C GLU A 72 -38.95 -48.55 32.41
N SER A 73 -37.88 -49.29 32.76
CA SER A 73 -37.86 -50.61 33.47
C SER A 73 -38.10 -51.88 32.60
N GLN A 74 -37.36 -53.03 32.62
CA GLN A 74 -36.45 -53.69 33.58
C GLN A 74 -35.60 -54.87 32.98
N LEU A 75 -34.39 -55.04 33.56
CA LEU A 75 -33.55 -56.24 33.89
C LEU A 75 -33.21 -57.32 32.84
N ALA A 76 -31.96 -57.72 32.55
CA ALA A 76 -30.69 -57.89 33.31
C ALA A 76 -30.62 -59.09 34.29
N LEU A 77 -29.83 -60.12 33.91
CA LEU A 77 -29.13 -61.13 34.75
C LEU A 77 -28.22 -61.87 33.75
N GLN A 78 -26.88 -61.87 33.79
CA GLN A 78 -25.83 -62.04 34.81
C GLN A 78 -24.52 -61.48 34.20
N GLY A 79 -23.45 -61.04 34.87
CA GLY A 79 -22.99 -60.99 36.26
C GLY A 79 -21.66 -60.20 36.32
N GLN A 80 -21.32 -59.71 37.50
CA GLN A 80 -20.35 -58.64 37.83
C GLN A 80 -18.86 -58.90 37.52
N GLY A 81 -18.16 -57.81 37.19
CA GLY A 81 -16.71 -57.61 37.39
C GLY A 81 -16.26 -56.21 36.93
N ASP A 82 -15.63 -55.45 37.83
CA ASP A 82 -14.98 -54.13 37.62
C ASP A 82 -14.11 -54.05 36.35
N VAL A 83 -14.70 -53.70 35.21
CA VAL A 83 -13.97 -53.19 34.04
C VAL A 83 -14.83 -52.06 33.49
N PRO A 84 -14.39 -50.80 33.55
CA PRO A 84 -15.02 -49.74 32.75
C PRO A 84 -15.03 -50.22 31.30
N ASP A 85 -16.18 -50.14 30.62
CA ASP A 85 -16.27 -50.50 29.22
C ASP A 85 -15.52 -49.42 28.42
N ASP A 86 -14.19 -49.58 28.35
CA ASP A 86 -13.23 -48.63 27.79
C ASP A 86 -13.60 -48.25 26.35
N ILE A 87 -14.34 -49.13 25.66
CA ILE A 87 -14.91 -48.91 24.34
C ILE A 87 -16.02 -47.84 24.39
N ALA A 88 -16.90 -47.87 25.40
CA ALA A 88 -17.95 -46.87 25.57
C ALA A 88 -17.37 -45.50 25.99
N ALA A 89 -16.33 -45.50 26.82
CA ALA A 89 -15.63 -44.27 27.20
C ALA A 89 -14.89 -43.65 26.01
N LEU A 90 -14.23 -44.48 25.19
CA LEU A 90 -13.58 -44.04 23.95
C LEU A 90 -14.59 -43.50 22.94
N GLN A 91 -15.72 -44.17 22.77
CA GLN A 91 -16.79 -43.70 21.89
C GLN A 91 -17.35 -42.34 22.34
N GLN A 92 -17.55 -42.14 23.64
CA GLN A 92 -17.98 -40.83 24.15
C GLN A 92 -16.94 -39.73 23.94
N ALA A 93 -15.66 -40.02 24.17
CA ALA A 93 -14.59 -39.03 23.96
C ALA A 93 -14.50 -38.60 22.48
N ILE A 94 -14.65 -39.56 21.56
CA ILE A 94 -14.70 -39.31 20.11
C ILE A 94 -15.93 -38.46 19.74
N LEU A 95 -17.12 -38.79 20.27
CA LEU A 95 -18.35 -38.02 20.00
C LEU A 95 -18.32 -36.61 20.61
N ALA A 96 -17.61 -36.41 21.72
CA ALA A 96 -17.49 -35.12 22.41
C ALA A 96 -16.36 -34.23 21.85
N GLY A 97 -15.53 -34.75 20.93
CA GLY A 97 -14.38 -34.02 20.36
C GLY A 97 -13.24 -33.79 21.36
N THR A 98 -13.24 -34.51 22.48
CA THR A 98 -12.19 -34.48 23.50
C THR A 98 -11.11 -35.51 23.20
N ASP A 99 -9.84 -35.18 23.46
CA ASP A 99 -8.71 -36.11 23.27
C ASP A 99 -8.88 -37.36 24.16
N PRO A 100 -9.10 -38.55 23.58
CA PRO A 100 -9.36 -39.76 24.34
C PRO A 100 -8.13 -40.24 25.13
N THR A 101 -6.93 -39.74 24.84
CA THR A 101 -5.71 -40.13 25.55
C THR A 101 -5.62 -39.58 26.98
N GLN A 102 -6.40 -38.54 27.29
CA GLN A 102 -6.46 -37.92 28.62
C GLN A 102 -7.39 -38.66 29.60
N ALA A 103 -8.29 -39.51 29.09
CA ALA A 103 -9.25 -40.26 29.90
C ALA A 103 -8.80 -41.69 30.23
N PHE A 104 -7.75 -42.20 29.57
CA PHE A 104 -7.13 -43.46 29.95
C PHE A 104 -6.22 -43.23 31.16
N GLU A 105 -6.66 -43.64 32.35
CA GLU A 105 -5.79 -43.84 33.51
C GLU A 105 -4.56 -44.66 33.05
N ALA A 106 -3.36 -44.24 33.45
CA ALA A 106 -2.09 -44.84 33.05
C ALA A 106 -1.93 -46.27 33.61
N SER A 107 -2.70 -47.23 33.11
CA SER A 107 -2.64 -48.64 33.53
C SER A 107 -1.88 -49.54 32.55
N ALA A 108 -1.22 -48.96 31.54
CA ALA A 108 -0.32 -49.68 30.62
C ALA A 108 1.17 -49.45 30.90
N ALA A 109 1.53 -48.86 32.07
CA ALA A 109 2.87 -49.02 32.59
C ALA A 109 2.95 -50.40 33.26
N GLY A 110 3.68 -51.33 32.64
CA GLY A 110 4.06 -52.60 33.24
C GLY A 110 4.73 -52.37 34.59
N GLY A 111 3.91 -52.43 35.64
CA GLY A 111 4.27 -52.29 37.03
C GLY A 111 3.45 -53.26 37.86
N ALA A 112 3.36 -54.52 37.41
CA ALA A 112 3.00 -55.59 38.33
C ALA A 112 4.17 -55.73 39.33
N PRO A 113 3.94 -55.62 40.65
CA PRO A 113 4.93 -56.11 41.59
C PRO A 113 4.96 -57.64 41.45
N ALA A 114 6.02 -58.19 40.87
CA ALA A 114 6.28 -59.62 40.97
C ALA A 114 6.57 -59.95 42.44
N ALA A 115 5.76 -60.83 43.02
CA ALA A 115 5.83 -61.20 44.41
C ALA A 115 7.03 -62.12 44.72
N GLY A 116 7.71 -61.82 45.83
CA GLY A 116 8.54 -62.76 46.62
C GLY A 116 10.06 -62.54 46.54
N ASN A 117 10.90 -63.01 47.46
CA ASN A 117 11.07 -64.46 47.66
C ASN A 117 10.57 -65.20 46.40
N VAL A 118 11.14 -65.03 45.21
CA VAL A 118 12.52 -65.34 44.81
C VAL A 118 13.03 -64.41 43.70
N GLY A 119 14.21 -63.81 43.92
CA GLY A 119 15.32 -63.63 42.96
C GLY A 119 15.12 -62.80 41.67
N GLY A 120 15.97 -61.78 41.52
CA GLY A 120 16.55 -61.45 40.21
C GLY A 120 16.36 -60.02 39.73
N VAL A 121 17.49 -59.34 39.49
CA VAL A 121 17.64 -58.05 38.82
C VAL A 121 17.84 -58.23 37.31
N ALA A 122 17.52 -57.18 36.54
CA ALA A 122 17.92 -56.87 35.15
C ALA A 122 17.37 -57.82 34.06
N GLY A 123 17.16 -57.41 32.80
CA GLY A 123 17.26 -56.16 32.03
C GLY A 123 16.28 -56.36 30.84
N ALA A 124 16.28 -55.69 29.70
CA ALA A 124 17.03 -54.64 29.06
C ALA A 124 16.22 -54.31 27.77
N SER A 125 16.38 -53.10 27.25
CA SER A 125 16.20 -52.78 25.82
C SER A 125 14.84 -53.10 25.17
N GLY A 126 14.04 -52.05 24.99
CA GLY A 126 13.18 -51.90 23.83
C GLY A 126 13.03 -50.42 23.53
N ASN A 127 13.75 -49.91 22.53
CA ASN A 127 13.53 -48.58 21.96
C ASN A 127 12.04 -48.42 21.63
N GLY A 128 11.32 -47.64 22.44
CA GLY A 128 10.00 -47.14 22.09
C GLY A 128 10.08 -45.63 22.03
N GLY A 129 10.69 -45.09 20.97
CA GLY A 129 10.42 -43.71 20.62
C GLY A 129 8.93 -43.62 20.37
N PHE A 130 8.20 -42.86 21.18
CA PHE A 130 6.80 -42.62 20.91
C PHE A 130 6.74 -41.78 19.63
N ILE A 131 6.19 -42.37 18.56
CA ILE A 131 5.74 -41.59 17.42
C ILE A 131 4.51 -40.84 17.88
N THR A 132 4.65 -39.53 18.11
CA THR A 132 3.50 -38.64 18.21
C THR A 132 3.00 -38.39 16.80
N ILE A 133 1.86 -38.98 16.44
CA ILE A 133 1.13 -38.60 15.23
C ILE A 133 0.34 -37.35 15.59
N ASP A 134 0.85 -36.17 15.22
CA ASP A 134 0.07 -34.95 15.31
C ASP A 134 -0.94 -34.95 14.15
N ARG A 135 -2.22 -34.82 14.46
CA ARG A 135 -3.28 -34.76 13.45
C ARG A 135 -3.34 -33.32 12.95
N THR A 136 -2.61 -33.03 11.89
CA THR A 136 -2.56 -31.69 11.28
C THR A 136 -3.78 -31.34 10.42
N GLY A 137 -4.81 -32.18 10.38
CA GLY A 137 -6.01 -31.96 9.56
C GLY A 137 -7.29 -32.56 10.13
N ASP A 138 -8.44 -31.96 9.81
CA ASP A 138 -9.78 -32.30 10.29
C ASP A 138 -10.48 -33.43 9.50
N ALA A 139 -9.84 -33.98 8.46
CA ALA A 139 -10.42 -35.02 7.60
C ALA A 139 -10.65 -36.36 8.32
N THR A 140 -11.89 -36.86 8.27
CA THR A 140 -12.28 -38.20 8.77
C THR A 140 -11.69 -39.31 7.90
N ILE A 141 -11.23 -40.40 8.51
CA ILE A 141 -10.47 -41.54 7.92
C ILE A 141 -11.26 -42.35 6.84
N SER A 142 -12.42 -41.88 6.36
CA SER A 142 -13.28 -42.66 5.46
C SER A 142 -12.85 -42.66 3.98
N THR A 143 -11.75 -42.01 3.60
CA THR A 143 -11.23 -42.01 2.21
C THR A 143 -9.89 -42.72 2.04
N ALA A 144 -9.29 -43.25 3.10
CA ALA A 144 -8.13 -44.12 2.97
C ALA A 144 -8.63 -45.55 2.71
N GLY A 145 -8.67 -45.96 1.45
CA GLY A 145 -9.12 -47.27 0.98
C GLY A 145 -8.25 -48.44 1.44
N PHE A 146 -8.22 -48.71 2.75
CA PHE A 146 -7.63 -49.92 3.31
C PHE A 146 -8.57 -51.10 3.03
N ASP A 147 -8.21 -51.94 2.06
CA ASP A 147 -8.85 -53.23 1.84
C ASP A 147 -8.39 -54.22 2.93
N SER A 148 -9.27 -54.51 3.88
CA SER A 148 -9.01 -55.46 4.96
C SER A 148 -9.18 -56.93 4.55
N ALA A 149 -9.55 -57.22 3.30
CA ALA A 149 -9.86 -58.59 2.85
C ALA A 149 -8.64 -59.35 2.31
N ASN A 150 -7.53 -58.67 2.00
CA ASN A 150 -6.35 -59.30 1.42
C ASN A 150 -5.04 -58.79 2.09
N PRO A 151 -4.56 -59.43 3.16
CA PRO A 151 -3.38 -58.96 3.92
C PRO A 151 -2.03 -59.17 3.18
N ASP A 152 -2.03 -59.86 2.04
CA ASP A 152 -0.84 -60.14 1.23
C ASP A 152 -0.71 -59.22 0.00
N ASP A 153 -1.70 -58.35 -0.25
CA ASP A 153 -1.49 -57.31 -1.26
C ASP A 153 -0.50 -56.30 -0.70
N THR A 154 0.60 -56.09 -1.43
CA THR A 154 1.52 -54.99 -1.16
C THR A 154 0.68 -53.73 -1.12
N ALA A 155 0.62 -53.10 0.06
CA ALA A 155 0.00 -51.79 0.22
C ALA A 155 0.47 -50.91 -0.95
N PRO A 156 -0.39 -50.07 -1.53
CA PRO A 156 0.10 -48.94 -2.27
C PRO A 156 0.83 -48.08 -1.25
N LEU A 157 2.10 -48.39 -1.00
CA LEU A 157 3.09 -47.40 -0.73
C LEU A 157 3.13 -46.58 -2.02
N ALA A 158 2.14 -45.70 -2.19
CA ALA A 158 2.51 -44.39 -2.64
C ALA A 158 3.59 -44.00 -1.64
N GLU A 159 4.84 -44.07 -2.09
CA GLU A 159 5.89 -43.31 -1.44
C GLU A 159 5.25 -41.95 -1.18
N ALA A 160 5.10 -41.58 0.10
CA ALA A 160 4.87 -40.19 0.42
C ALA A 160 5.97 -39.48 -0.37
N GLN A 161 5.59 -38.74 -1.41
CA GLN A 161 6.58 -38.03 -2.18
C GLN A 161 7.34 -37.20 -1.15
N ASP A 162 8.65 -37.43 -1.07
CA ASP A 162 9.58 -36.81 -0.10
C ASP A 162 9.77 -35.31 -0.40
N ASP A 163 8.77 -34.69 -1.04
CA ASP A 163 8.79 -33.35 -1.60
C ASP A 163 7.88 -32.38 -0.80
N GLU A 164 7.12 -32.85 0.20
CA GLU A 164 6.22 -32.00 1.02
C GLU A 164 6.93 -31.25 2.16
N ASP A 165 8.26 -31.18 2.12
CA ASP A 165 9.06 -30.17 2.85
C ASP A 165 9.43 -29.02 1.88
N GLU A 166 8.52 -28.67 0.94
CA GLU A 166 8.57 -27.39 0.25
C GLU A 166 8.46 -26.29 1.32
N LEU A 167 9.61 -25.74 1.71
CA LEU A 167 9.69 -24.53 2.50
C LEU A 167 8.94 -23.45 1.74
N LEU A 168 7.68 -23.20 2.13
CA LEU A 168 6.91 -22.09 1.62
C LEU A 168 7.70 -20.82 1.93
N ASP A 169 8.08 -20.10 0.88
CA ASP A 169 8.72 -18.80 1.02
C ASP A 169 7.64 -17.77 1.34
N LEU A 170 7.67 -17.24 2.57
CA LEU A 170 6.78 -16.19 3.07
C LEU A 170 7.51 -14.83 3.20
N ALA A 171 8.78 -14.75 2.78
CA ALA A 171 9.59 -13.56 2.98
C ALA A 171 9.45 -12.61 1.79
N ALA A 172 8.73 -11.51 1.98
CA ALA A 172 8.67 -10.46 0.97
C ALA A 172 10.04 -9.81 0.72
N PRO A 173 10.35 -9.42 -0.53
CA PRO A 173 11.55 -8.65 -0.83
C PRO A 173 11.51 -7.29 -0.12
N THR A 174 12.67 -6.81 0.32
CA THR A 174 12.81 -5.43 0.82
C THR A 174 13.02 -4.49 -0.36
N ILE A 175 12.37 -3.32 -0.32
CA ILE A 175 12.47 -2.31 -1.38
C ILE A 175 12.49 -0.92 -0.75
N THR A 176 13.25 -0.01 -1.36
CA THR A 176 13.24 1.43 -1.12
C THR A 176 12.92 2.15 -2.41
N VAL A 177 12.30 3.31 -2.30
CA VAL A 177 12.13 4.25 -3.42
C VAL A 177 12.60 5.63 -2.97
N SER A 178 13.13 6.39 -3.90
CA SER A 178 13.57 7.77 -3.72
C SER A 178 12.97 8.62 -4.84
N ALA A 179 12.14 9.56 -4.45
CA ALA A 179 11.57 10.61 -5.27
C ALA A 179 12.32 11.92 -5.02
N PRO A 180 12.74 12.66 -6.05
CA PRO A 180 13.39 13.95 -5.84
C PRO A 180 12.39 15.01 -5.40
N ASP A 181 12.84 15.90 -4.50
CA ASP A 181 12.03 17.01 -3.98
C ASP A 181 12.50 18.36 -4.56
N ASN A 182 11.53 19.24 -4.83
CA ASN A 182 11.71 20.61 -5.29
C ASN A 182 12.62 20.71 -6.54
N VAL A 183 12.27 19.96 -7.60
CA VAL A 183 13.01 19.92 -8.86
C VAL A 183 12.34 20.73 -9.97
N ASN A 184 13.15 21.34 -10.83
CA ASN A 184 12.71 22.02 -12.06
C ASN A 184 12.53 21.09 -13.27
N ASP A 185 12.29 19.81 -13.03
CA ASP A 185 12.05 18.81 -14.05
C ASP A 185 10.65 18.19 -13.83
N SER A 186 9.78 18.34 -14.83
CA SER A 186 8.43 17.76 -14.78
C SER A 186 8.39 16.25 -15.01
N THR A 187 9.50 15.64 -15.42
CA THR A 187 9.66 14.20 -15.62
C THR A 187 10.80 13.64 -14.76
N PRO A 188 10.72 13.77 -13.42
CA PRO A 188 11.83 13.41 -12.55
C PRO A 188 12.22 11.94 -12.67
N THR A 189 13.52 11.66 -12.53
CA THR A 189 14.04 10.30 -12.40
C THR A 189 13.77 9.78 -10.98
N LEU A 190 13.04 8.67 -10.89
CA LEU A 190 12.81 7.93 -9.66
C LEU A 190 13.87 6.83 -9.53
N THR A 191 14.40 6.66 -8.33
CA THR A 191 15.43 5.66 -8.05
C THR A 191 15.06 4.83 -6.84
N GLY A 192 15.81 3.75 -6.58
CA GLY A 192 15.62 2.94 -5.38
C GLY A 192 16.49 1.71 -5.38
N THR A 193 16.33 0.89 -4.34
CA THR A 193 17.07 -0.38 -4.19
C THR A 193 16.15 -1.49 -3.70
N THR A 194 16.50 -2.74 -3.98
CA THR A 194 15.80 -3.92 -3.46
C THR A 194 16.76 -5.10 -3.35
N ASP A 195 16.44 -6.07 -2.48
CA ASP A 195 17.13 -7.36 -2.39
C ASP A 195 16.58 -8.42 -3.37
N ALA A 196 15.54 -8.09 -4.14
CA ALA A 196 15.03 -8.96 -5.20
C ALA A 196 16.10 -9.26 -6.25
N ALA A 197 16.03 -10.45 -6.86
CA ALA A 197 17.03 -10.89 -7.83
C ALA A 197 17.14 -9.92 -9.03
N PRO A 198 18.33 -9.70 -9.60
CA PRO A 198 18.49 -8.91 -10.81
C PRO A 198 17.57 -9.37 -11.95
N GLY A 199 16.98 -8.42 -12.67
CA GLY A 199 15.98 -8.66 -13.70
C GLY A 199 14.55 -8.81 -13.17
N SER A 200 14.34 -8.80 -11.85
CA SER A 200 12.99 -8.72 -11.26
C SER A 200 12.28 -7.44 -11.70
N THR A 201 10.97 -7.52 -11.87
CA THR A 201 10.14 -6.39 -12.29
C THR A 201 9.75 -5.54 -11.08
N VAL A 202 10.04 -4.25 -11.13
CA VAL A 202 9.58 -3.24 -10.16
C VAL A 202 8.45 -2.44 -10.80
N THR A 203 7.32 -2.32 -10.09
CA THR A 203 6.17 -1.50 -10.50
C THR A 203 6.08 -0.28 -9.60
N LEU A 204 6.06 0.91 -10.18
CA LEU A 204 5.89 2.16 -9.46
C LEU A 204 4.56 2.80 -9.87
N VAL A 205 3.80 3.28 -8.89
CA VAL A 205 2.61 4.10 -9.11
C VAL A 205 2.93 5.51 -8.62
N VAL A 206 2.85 6.48 -9.53
CA VAL A 206 3.06 7.90 -9.24
C VAL A 206 1.70 8.59 -9.23
N THR A 207 1.37 9.29 -8.15
CA THR A 207 0.15 10.09 -8.00
C THR A 207 0.52 11.56 -8.00
N ASP A 208 0.01 12.33 -8.96
CA ASP A 208 0.30 13.76 -9.08
C ASP A 208 -0.49 14.62 -8.07
N ALA A 209 -0.17 15.92 -8.01
CA ALA A 209 -0.85 16.89 -7.15
C ALA A 209 -2.38 17.01 -7.40
N ASN A 210 -2.86 16.60 -8.58
CA ASN A 210 -4.27 16.60 -8.96
C ASN A 210 -4.95 15.24 -8.67
N GLY A 211 -4.22 14.25 -8.16
CA GLY A 211 -4.68 12.89 -7.88
C GLY A 211 -4.69 11.96 -9.10
N ASN A 212 -4.12 12.36 -10.24
CA ASN A 212 -3.99 11.47 -11.39
C ASN A 212 -2.84 10.49 -11.15
N GLN A 213 -3.05 9.25 -11.58
CA GLN A 213 -2.07 8.18 -11.41
C GLN A 213 -1.46 7.75 -12.74
N GLN A 214 -0.18 7.42 -12.70
CA GLN A 214 0.50 6.70 -13.77
C GLN A 214 1.32 5.53 -13.21
N THR A 215 1.40 4.45 -13.97
CA THR A 215 2.18 3.27 -13.62
C THR A 215 3.45 3.22 -14.48
N LEU A 216 4.59 3.07 -13.82
CA LEU A 216 5.91 2.91 -14.42
C LEU A 216 6.42 1.50 -14.11
N ILE A 217 7.15 0.93 -15.05
CA ILE A 217 7.73 -0.41 -14.92
C ILE A 217 9.23 -0.31 -15.21
N THR A 218 10.04 -0.87 -14.33
CA THR A 218 11.49 -1.00 -14.52
C THR A 218 11.98 -2.35 -14.00
N THR A 219 13.26 -2.64 -14.16
CA THR A 219 13.88 -3.89 -13.72
C THR A 219 15.01 -3.64 -12.74
N VAL A 220 15.22 -4.58 -11.83
CA VAL A 220 16.33 -4.54 -10.86
C VAL A 220 17.66 -4.77 -11.57
N ASN A 221 18.63 -3.89 -11.36
CA ASN A 221 19.99 -3.99 -11.86
C ASN A 221 20.81 -5.05 -11.10
N PRO A 222 21.96 -5.50 -11.63
CA PRO A 222 22.84 -6.46 -10.96
C PRO A 222 23.33 -6.07 -9.56
N ASP A 223 23.34 -4.77 -9.25
CA ASP A 223 23.74 -4.23 -7.94
C ASP A 223 22.55 -4.02 -6.99
N GLY A 224 21.33 -4.43 -7.38
CA GLY A 224 20.10 -4.27 -6.60
C GLY A 224 19.43 -2.90 -6.76
N SER A 225 20.00 -1.98 -7.56
CA SER A 225 19.38 -0.67 -7.83
C SER A 225 18.29 -0.75 -8.90
N PHE A 226 17.41 0.24 -8.95
CA PHE A 226 16.56 0.49 -10.10
C PHE A 226 16.41 1.99 -10.35
N SER A 227 16.08 2.36 -11.58
CA SER A 227 15.86 3.74 -12.02
C SER A 227 14.80 3.79 -13.11
N VAL A 228 13.95 4.81 -13.08
CA VAL A 228 12.94 5.05 -14.12
C VAL A 228 12.54 6.52 -14.14
N ASP A 229 12.40 7.10 -15.34
CA ASP A 229 11.86 8.44 -15.48
C ASP A 229 10.33 8.42 -15.45
N VAL A 230 9.74 9.46 -14.85
CA VAL A 230 8.31 9.72 -14.95
C VAL A 230 7.94 9.91 -16.42
N GLY A 231 6.99 9.11 -16.92
CA GLY A 231 6.62 9.09 -18.34
C GLY A 231 5.75 10.28 -18.78
N THR A 232 4.68 10.58 -18.05
CA THR A 232 3.84 11.76 -18.30
C THR A 232 4.30 12.90 -17.40
N PRO A 233 4.56 14.11 -17.95
CA PRO A 233 4.96 15.26 -17.14
C PRO A 233 3.99 15.52 -15.98
N LEU A 234 4.54 15.68 -14.79
CA LEU A 234 3.81 16.05 -13.59
C LEU A 234 3.55 17.57 -13.59
N PRO A 235 2.39 18.03 -13.10
CA PRO A 235 2.15 19.43 -12.79
C PRO A 235 3.05 19.90 -11.63
N ASP A 236 3.29 21.21 -11.54
CA ASP A 236 3.91 21.80 -10.36
C ASP A 236 3.12 21.45 -9.09
N GLY A 237 3.84 21.09 -8.03
CA GLY A 237 3.30 20.63 -6.77
C GLY A 237 3.90 19.30 -6.29
N GLY A 238 3.37 18.81 -5.17
CA GLY A 238 3.78 17.52 -4.60
C GLY A 238 3.24 16.33 -5.38
N TYR A 239 3.98 15.23 -5.36
CA TYR A 239 3.55 13.94 -5.89
C TYR A 239 4.00 12.81 -4.97
N ASP A 240 3.23 11.72 -4.96
CA ASP A 240 3.52 10.53 -4.17
C ASP A 240 3.93 9.37 -5.08
N VAL A 241 4.92 8.59 -4.66
CA VAL A 241 5.39 7.40 -5.37
C VAL A 241 5.22 6.18 -4.49
N THR A 242 4.58 5.13 -5.00
CA THR A 242 4.54 3.80 -4.38
C THR A 242 5.26 2.81 -5.27
N ALA A 243 6.38 2.26 -4.82
CA ALA A 243 7.11 1.19 -5.50
C ALA A 243 6.75 -0.17 -4.92
N SER A 244 6.71 -1.18 -5.77
CA SER A 244 6.45 -2.57 -5.38
C SER A 244 7.26 -3.54 -6.22
N VAL A 245 7.65 -4.66 -5.60
CA VAL A 245 8.32 -5.78 -6.26
C VAL A 245 7.80 -7.07 -5.65
N THR A 246 7.52 -8.06 -6.50
CA THR A 246 6.97 -9.35 -6.11
C THR A 246 7.99 -10.44 -6.45
N ASP A 247 8.27 -11.31 -5.49
CA ASP A 247 9.16 -12.45 -5.69
C ASP A 247 8.48 -13.61 -6.46
N PRO A 248 9.20 -14.67 -6.86
CA PRO A 248 8.61 -15.81 -7.53
C PRO A 248 7.59 -16.61 -6.69
N ALA A 249 7.65 -16.52 -5.36
CA ALA A 249 6.72 -17.18 -4.45
C ALA A 249 5.41 -16.39 -4.26
N GLY A 250 5.36 -15.15 -4.76
CA GLY A 250 4.19 -14.26 -4.72
C GLY A 250 4.19 -13.27 -3.56
N ASN A 251 5.25 -13.20 -2.74
CA ASN A 251 5.34 -12.21 -1.67
C ASN A 251 5.70 -10.84 -2.27
N THR A 252 5.07 -9.78 -1.80
CA THR A 252 5.24 -8.43 -2.35
C THR A 252 5.83 -7.48 -1.32
N GLY A 253 6.97 -6.89 -1.65
CA GLY A 253 7.55 -5.76 -0.95
C GLY A 253 6.98 -4.45 -1.48
N THR A 254 6.78 -3.46 -0.60
CA THR A 254 6.32 -2.12 -0.98
C THR A 254 7.10 -1.03 -0.26
N SER A 255 7.25 0.12 -0.91
CA SER A 255 7.86 1.32 -0.35
C SER A 255 7.19 2.56 -0.92
N THR A 256 7.18 3.64 -0.16
CA THR A 256 6.60 4.93 -0.57
C THR A 256 7.58 6.06 -0.30
N ASP A 257 7.59 7.04 -1.18
CA ASP A 257 8.31 8.30 -0.99
C ASP A 257 7.54 9.43 -1.69
N ASP A 258 7.69 10.65 -1.20
CA ASP A 258 7.09 11.85 -1.77
C ASP A 258 8.15 12.76 -2.38
N GLY A 259 7.74 13.54 -3.37
CA GLY A 259 8.58 14.53 -4.03
C GLY A 259 7.77 15.72 -4.48
N SER A 260 8.43 16.69 -5.12
CA SER A 260 7.73 17.83 -5.69
C SER A 260 8.41 18.39 -6.93
N VAL A 261 7.59 18.86 -7.86
CA VAL A 261 8.01 19.56 -9.07
C VAL A 261 7.71 21.04 -8.90
N ASP A 262 8.68 21.89 -9.22
CA ASP A 262 8.51 23.33 -9.37
C ASP A 262 9.26 23.78 -10.61
N THR A 263 8.53 24.03 -11.69
CA THR A 263 9.07 24.55 -12.96
C THR A 263 8.83 26.04 -13.15
N THR A 264 8.30 26.72 -12.13
CA THR A 264 7.85 28.11 -12.24
C THR A 264 8.96 29.07 -11.84
N ALA A 265 9.57 29.72 -12.84
CA ALA A 265 10.54 30.78 -12.60
C ALA A 265 9.94 31.99 -11.85
N PRO A 266 10.72 32.64 -10.96
CA PRO A 266 10.32 33.90 -10.36
C PRO A 266 10.15 34.99 -11.43
N SER A 267 9.15 35.86 -11.28
CA SER A 267 9.03 37.08 -12.06
C SER A 267 9.99 38.13 -11.50
N VAL A 268 10.68 38.85 -12.38
CA VAL A 268 11.60 39.93 -12.04
C VAL A 268 11.38 41.11 -12.98
N THR A 269 11.54 42.32 -12.47
CA THR A 269 11.62 43.57 -13.23
C THR A 269 12.92 44.26 -12.88
N VAL A 270 13.44 45.07 -13.79
CA VAL A 270 14.60 45.94 -13.56
C VAL A 270 14.31 47.31 -14.13
N THR A 271 14.88 48.34 -13.53
CA THR A 271 14.75 49.73 -13.94
C THR A 271 16.11 50.40 -13.86
N ALA A 272 16.58 50.86 -15.01
CA ALA A 272 17.84 51.57 -15.20
C ALA A 272 17.55 53.07 -15.42
N PRO A 273 18.22 53.99 -14.69
CA PRO A 273 18.06 55.42 -14.94
C PRO A 273 18.52 55.86 -16.33
N ASP A 274 17.66 56.59 -17.04
CA ASP A 274 17.96 57.21 -18.34
C ASP A 274 18.33 58.70 -18.19
N ASN A 275 19.29 59.16 -19.01
CA ASN A 275 19.84 60.52 -19.02
C ASN A 275 20.24 61.02 -17.62
N THR A 276 20.84 60.15 -16.80
CA THR A 276 21.29 60.51 -15.46
C THR A 276 22.64 61.23 -15.48
N SER A 277 22.82 62.22 -14.61
CA SER A 277 24.13 62.87 -14.40
C SER A 277 25.00 62.14 -13.35
N ASP A 278 24.56 60.98 -12.87
CA ASP A 278 25.28 60.12 -11.93
C ASP A 278 25.91 58.94 -12.69
N SER A 279 27.24 58.84 -12.66
CA SER A 279 28.00 57.75 -13.29
C SER A 279 28.03 56.46 -12.45
N THR A 280 27.41 56.46 -11.28
CA THR A 280 27.18 55.29 -10.41
C THR A 280 25.69 55.13 -10.08
N PRO A 281 24.80 55.04 -11.08
CA PRO A 281 23.37 55.07 -10.82
C PRO A 281 22.91 53.92 -9.93
N THR A 282 21.88 54.16 -9.13
CA THR A 282 21.15 53.11 -8.42
C THR A 282 20.23 52.39 -9.40
N ILE A 283 20.44 51.08 -9.55
CA ILE A 283 19.53 50.19 -10.27
C ILE A 283 18.49 49.68 -9.28
N THR A 284 17.22 49.68 -9.68
CA THR A 284 16.10 49.19 -8.86
C THR A 284 15.29 48.15 -9.62
N GLY A 285 14.49 47.38 -8.90
CA GLY A 285 13.54 46.46 -9.51
C GLY A 285 12.63 45.79 -8.48
N THR A 286 11.78 44.90 -8.97
CA THR A 286 10.90 44.07 -8.13
C THR A 286 10.96 42.61 -8.54
N THR A 287 10.67 41.69 -7.63
CA THR A 287 10.51 40.28 -7.92
C THR A 287 9.49 39.64 -6.97
N ASN A 288 8.86 38.54 -7.38
CA ASN A 288 8.05 37.71 -6.49
C ASN A 288 8.86 36.62 -5.75
N ALA A 289 10.18 36.55 -5.94
CA ALA A 289 11.03 35.65 -5.18
C ALA A 289 10.96 35.97 -3.67
N ALA A 290 11.20 34.96 -2.83
CA ALA A 290 11.11 35.11 -1.39
C ALA A 290 12.03 36.24 -0.85
N PRO A 291 11.62 36.99 0.19
CA PRO A 291 12.49 37.95 0.85
C PRO A 291 13.79 37.28 1.32
N GLY A 292 14.93 37.96 1.12
CA GLY A 292 16.24 37.39 1.38
C GLY A 292 16.88 36.67 0.18
N SER A 293 16.14 36.40 -0.89
CA SER A 293 16.70 35.91 -2.15
C SER A 293 17.71 36.91 -2.74
N THR A 294 18.63 36.40 -3.54
CA THR A 294 19.67 37.21 -4.19
C THR A 294 19.33 37.45 -5.65
N VAL A 295 19.26 38.71 -6.04
CA VAL A 295 19.18 39.13 -7.45
C VAL A 295 20.60 39.42 -7.95
N THR A 296 20.95 38.85 -9.08
CA THR A 296 22.20 39.15 -9.80
C THR A 296 21.91 40.18 -10.87
N LEU A 297 22.72 41.25 -10.93
CA LEU A 297 22.63 42.30 -11.93
C LEU A 297 23.90 42.32 -12.76
N VAL A 298 23.80 42.27 -14.08
CA VAL A 298 24.93 42.48 -14.99
C VAL A 298 24.71 43.79 -15.74
N VAL A 299 25.60 44.75 -15.52
CA VAL A 299 25.59 46.06 -16.16
C VAL A 299 26.66 46.07 -17.24
N THR A 300 26.27 46.36 -18.47
CA THR A 300 27.16 46.45 -19.64
C THR A 300 27.23 47.91 -20.11
N ASP A 301 28.42 48.51 -20.07
CA ASP A 301 28.60 49.90 -20.51
C ASP A 301 28.62 50.05 -22.05
N VAL A 302 28.65 51.31 -22.52
CA VAL A 302 28.71 51.66 -23.95
C VAL A 302 29.91 51.06 -24.69
N ASN A 303 30.98 50.70 -23.97
CA ASN A 303 32.19 50.10 -24.53
C ASN A 303 32.16 48.56 -24.46
N GLY A 304 31.09 47.97 -23.94
CA GLY A 304 30.93 46.53 -23.74
C GLY A 304 31.60 45.97 -22.49
N ASN A 305 32.09 46.82 -21.57
CA ASN A 305 32.63 46.35 -20.29
C ASN A 305 31.49 45.96 -19.36
N GLN A 306 31.63 44.82 -18.70
CA GLN A 306 30.63 44.29 -17.78
C GLN A 306 31.06 44.42 -16.33
N GLN A 307 30.08 44.68 -15.46
CA GLN A 307 30.22 44.47 -14.02
C GLN A 307 29.02 43.71 -13.47
N THR A 308 29.27 42.84 -12.49
CA THR A 308 28.23 42.07 -11.80
C THR A 308 27.99 42.64 -10.41
N LEU A 309 26.73 42.90 -10.08
CA LEU A 309 26.27 43.38 -8.79
C LEU A 309 25.31 42.35 -8.19
N THR A 310 25.08 42.44 -6.88
CA THR A 310 24.09 41.62 -6.19
C THR A 310 23.19 42.51 -5.34
N ALA A 311 21.91 42.16 -5.26
CA ALA A 311 20.93 42.83 -4.42
C ALA A 311 20.09 41.81 -3.64
N THR A 312 19.74 42.12 -2.41
CA THR A 312 18.85 41.28 -1.59
C THR A 312 17.40 41.74 -1.75
N VAL A 313 16.51 40.79 -2.04
CA VAL A 313 15.07 41.03 -2.11
C VAL A 313 14.53 41.41 -0.74
N GLN A 314 13.86 42.55 -0.66
CA GLN A 314 13.24 43.08 0.55
C GLN A 314 11.86 42.44 0.81
N PRO A 315 11.28 42.59 2.02
CA PRO A 315 9.97 42.01 2.34
C PRO A 315 8.80 42.45 1.44
N ASP A 316 8.91 43.60 0.77
CA ASP A 316 7.93 44.11 -0.18
C ASP A 316 8.19 43.66 -1.64
N GLY A 317 9.19 42.79 -1.86
CA GLY A 317 9.60 42.30 -3.17
C GLY A 317 10.51 43.25 -3.94
N THR A 318 10.86 44.42 -3.39
CA THR A 318 11.79 45.35 -4.03
C THR A 318 13.24 44.93 -3.85
N TYR A 319 14.11 45.35 -4.76
CA TYR A 319 15.55 45.25 -4.60
C TYR A 319 16.24 46.44 -5.25
N SER A 320 17.46 46.75 -4.81
CA SER A 320 18.27 47.82 -5.40
C SER A 320 19.76 47.55 -5.22
N SER A 321 20.57 47.98 -6.17
CA SER A 321 22.04 48.00 -6.05
C SER A 321 22.62 49.22 -6.76
N ASN A 322 23.67 49.79 -6.18
CA ASN A 322 24.44 50.85 -6.84
C ASN A 322 25.47 50.26 -7.79
N VAL A 323 25.62 50.88 -8.94
CA VAL A 323 26.76 50.65 -9.84
C VAL A 323 28.06 51.02 -9.08
N VAL A 324 29.07 50.15 -9.15
CA VAL A 324 30.34 50.32 -8.41
C VAL A 324 31.44 50.89 -9.29
N THR A 325 31.57 50.38 -10.52
CA THR A 325 32.51 50.91 -11.52
C THR A 325 31.83 52.03 -12.29
N LEU A 326 32.49 53.18 -12.37
CA LEU A 326 31.98 54.35 -13.07
C LEU A 326 31.61 54.01 -14.51
N LEU A 327 30.38 54.34 -14.89
CA LEU A 327 29.93 54.27 -16.27
C LEU A 327 30.38 55.53 -17.04
N PRO A 328 30.89 55.40 -18.27
CA PRO A 328 31.16 56.53 -19.15
C PRO A 328 29.85 57.18 -19.63
N ASP A 329 29.92 58.44 -20.09
CA ASP A 329 28.81 59.08 -20.81
C ASP A 329 28.40 58.21 -22.02
N GLY A 330 27.11 57.94 -22.15
CA GLY A 330 26.54 57.03 -23.15
C GLY A 330 25.51 56.06 -22.57
N GLY A 331 25.01 55.18 -23.43
CA GLY A 331 24.04 54.14 -23.04
C GLY A 331 24.69 52.98 -22.28
N TYR A 332 23.92 52.32 -21.43
CA TYR A 332 24.29 51.07 -20.77
C TYR A 332 23.07 50.14 -20.68
N GLU A 333 23.31 48.84 -20.69
CA GLU A 333 22.28 47.81 -20.55
C GLU A 333 22.40 47.15 -19.17
N VAL A 334 21.27 46.87 -18.53
CA VAL A 334 21.22 46.12 -17.27
C VAL A 334 20.36 44.88 -17.43
N THR A 335 20.93 43.72 -17.14
CA THR A 335 20.18 42.47 -17.01
C THR A 335 20.09 42.08 -15.55
N ALA A 336 18.89 41.77 -15.08
CA ALA A 336 18.62 41.22 -13.75
C ALA A 336 18.23 39.75 -13.86
N SER A 337 18.72 38.93 -12.95
CA SER A 337 18.31 37.53 -12.81
C SER A 337 18.13 37.13 -11.36
N VAL A 338 17.18 36.25 -11.11
CA VAL A 338 16.93 35.64 -9.79
C VAL A 338 16.53 34.19 -9.99
N THR A 339 17.13 33.31 -9.18
CA THR A 339 16.91 31.87 -9.24
C THR A 339 16.23 31.42 -7.95
N ASP A 340 15.18 30.61 -8.07
CA ASP A 340 14.50 30.01 -6.92
C ASP A 340 15.24 28.76 -6.39
N PRO A 341 14.79 28.15 -5.28
CA PRO A 341 15.42 26.95 -4.74
C PRO A 341 15.35 25.71 -5.66
N ALA A 342 14.36 25.64 -6.56
CA ALA A 342 14.22 24.54 -7.51
C ALA A 342 15.16 24.67 -8.73
N GLY A 343 15.75 25.85 -8.90
CA GLY A 343 16.69 26.15 -9.98
C GLY A 343 16.06 26.87 -11.17
N ASN A 344 14.80 27.29 -11.08
CA ASN A 344 14.18 28.10 -12.13
C ASN A 344 14.70 29.54 -12.05
N THR A 345 15.04 30.12 -13.20
CA THR A 345 15.63 31.47 -13.27
C THR A 345 14.74 32.43 -14.03
N GLY A 346 14.31 33.49 -13.36
CA GLY A 346 13.67 34.65 -13.97
C GLY A 346 14.69 35.66 -14.43
N THR A 347 14.44 36.33 -15.57
CA THR A 347 15.30 37.40 -16.09
C THR A 347 14.50 38.62 -16.55
N ALA A 348 15.11 39.80 -16.46
CA ALA A 348 14.62 41.04 -17.02
C ALA A 348 15.78 41.89 -17.53
N ALA A 349 15.52 42.78 -18.48
CA ALA A 349 16.50 43.73 -18.99
C ALA A 349 15.89 45.12 -19.11
N ASP A 350 16.70 46.14 -18.90
CA ASP A 350 16.36 47.54 -19.15
C ASP A 350 17.61 48.32 -19.56
N ASP A 351 17.39 49.36 -20.37
CA ASP A 351 18.46 50.23 -20.86
C ASP A 351 18.43 51.57 -20.12
N GLY A 352 19.61 52.13 -19.88
CA GLY A 352 19.77 53.45 -19.31
C GLY A 352 20.84 54.26 -20.04
N SER A 353 21.05 55.51 -19.61
CA SER A 353 22.14 56.32 -20.13
C SER A 353 22.68 57.31 -19.10
N VAL A 354 23.99 57.56 -19.17
CA VAL A 354 24.69 58.57 -18.38
C VAL A 354 25.03 59.76 -19.27
N ASP A 355 24.70 60.98 -18.83
CA ASP A 355 25.14 62.23 -19.43
C ASP A 355 25.60 63.20 -18.34
N THR A 356 26.90 63.28 -18.13
CA THR A 356 27.51 64.20 -17.15
C THR A 356 27.85 65.57 -17.76
N THR A 357 27.64 65.75 -19.06
CA THR A 357 28.09 66.93 -19.80
C THR A 357 26.98 67.97 -19.93
N ALA A 358 27.02 69.03 -19.10
CA ALA A 358 26.10 70.16 -19.24
C ALA A 358 26.47 71.06 -20.43
N ASN A 359 25.71 70.99 -21.53
CA ASN A 359 25.94 71.84 -22.70
C ASN A 359 25.17 73.17 -22.59
N ILE A 360 25.73 74.17 -21.89
CA ILE A 360 25.15 75.51 -21.78
C ILE A 360 25.65 76.39 -22.92
N THR A 361 24.77 76.74 -23.87
CA THR A 361 25.07 77.76 -24.88
C THR A 361 24.47 79.10 -24.45
N VAL A 362 25.31 80.09 -24.17
CA VAL A 362 24.89 81.48 -23.93
C VAL A 362 24.99 82.27 -25.22
N SER A 363 23.85 82.67 -25.78
CA SER A 363 23.79 83.65 -26.86
C SER A 363 23.59 85.03 -26.26
N LEU A 364 24.56 85.92 -26.46
CA LEU A 364 24.40 87.33 -26.15
C LEU A 364 23.90 88.04 -27.39
N ASP A 365 22.79 88.77 -27.28
CA ASP A 365 22.35 89.64 -28.35
C ASP A 365 23.46 90.66 -28.68
N ASN A 366 23.71 90.85 -29.97
CA ASN A 366 24.68 91.84 -30.42
C ASN A 366 24.13 93.25 -30.14
N VAL A 367 24.54 93.82 -29.01
CA VAL A 367 24.17 95.20 -28.60
C VAL A 367 24.72 96.28 -29.54
N ASN A 368 25.64 95.97 -30.46
CA ASN A 368 26.09 96.95 -31.48
C ASN A 368 25.08 97.13 -32.62
N GLY A 369 24.07 96.27 -32.77
CA GLY A 369 22.99 96.48 -33.74
C GLY A 369 22.13 97.71 -33.43
N ALA A 370 22.10 98.16 -32.16
CA ALA A 370 21.34 99.33 -31.72
C ALA A 370 22.16 100.65 -31.72
N ASN A 371 23.48 100.60 -31.93
CA ASN A 371 24.35 101.79 -31.86
C ASN A 371 24.75 102.39 -33.23
N VAL A 372 24.20 101.87 -34.34
CA VAL A 372 24.43 102.42 -35.69
C VAL A 372 23.45 103.54 -36.08
N GLY A 373 22.68 104.07 -35.12
CA GLY A 373 21.61 105.05 -35.38
C GLY A 373 21.86 106.50 -34.91
N ASN A 374 22.89 106.78 -34.10
CA ASN A 374 23.08 108.14 -33.57
C ASN A 374 24.20 108.90 -34.31
N ALA A 375 23.73 109.80 -35.18
CA ALA A 375 24.30 111.03 -35.76
C ALA A 375 25.81 111.33 -35.62
N PRO A 376 26.45 111.87 -36.68
CA PRO A 376 27.84 112.30 -36.64
C PRO A 376 28.03 113.43 -35.62
N ILE A 377 29.01 113.27 -34.72
CA ILE A 377 29.56 114.39 -33.96
C ILE A 377 30.41 115.25 -34.91
N SER A 378 29.83 116.36 -35.38
CA SER A 378 30.60 117.46 -35.97
C SER A 378 30.97 118.42 -34.84
N GLY A 379 32.28 118.59 -34.61
CA GLY A 379 32.86 119.65 -33.79
C GLY A 379 33.66 120.59 -34.69
N THR A 380 33.51 121.89 -34.43
CA THR A 380 34.01 123.05 -35.18
C THR A 380 35.52 123.16 -35.28
#